data_AF-A0A233HTT8-F1
#
_entry.id   AF-A0A233HTT8-F1
#
_cell.length_a   1.000
_cell.length_b   1.000
_cell.length_c   1.000
_cell.angle_alpha   90.00
_cell.angle_beta   90.00
_cell.angle_gamma   90.00
#
_symmetry.space_group_name_H-M   'P 1'
#
loop_
_entity.id
_entity.type
_entity.pdbx_description
1 polymer ?
#
loop_
_entity_poly.entity_id
_entity_poly.type
_entity_poly.pdbx_seq_one_letter_code
_entity_poly.pdbx_strand_id
1 'polypeptide(L)'
;MGVSCLRSNEHRRNASRDRGRDENILNDLMGSIGELVAIKWFYQYLSKNEKINSLNNMFSLGGGSKHSYADLYLDNHPGQLSVDVKTFDCSPNKRFFAINQMKHMKLFWNCNGYACLLLPRLSHQAVFIPFVPYSDVSKWELRSLGGYGDPSYNIPISKFIKMYSSEKISINELQTFSCYKESDIKNKLSNYETTRNFLSLCPEADFLLIKH
;
A
#
# COMPACT_ATOMS: atom_id res chain seq x y z
N MET A 1 10.86 -16.07 -8.86
CA MET A 1 10.48 -15.22 -7.71
C MET A 1 10.92 -13.80 -8.02
N GLY A 2 9.97 -12.86 -8.15
CA GLY A 2 10.08 -11.49 -7.61
C GLY A 2 11.08 -10.47 -8.17
N VAL A 3 11.69 -10.63 -9.35
CA VAL A 3 12.71 -9.67 -9.83
C VAL A 3 12.15 -8.25 -10.10
N SER A 4 10.85 -8.11 -10.39
CA SER A 4 10.27 -6.78 -10.68
C SER A 4 9.98 -5.92 -9.45
N CYS A 5 9.42 -6.51 -8.38
CA CYS A 5 9.24 -5.79 -7.10
C CYS A 5 10.58 -5.38 -6.47
N LEU A 6 11.63 -6.18 -6.69
CA LEU A 6 12.99 -5.84 -6.23
C LEU A 6 13.53 -4.58 -6.92
N ARG A 7 13.24 -4.41 -8.21
CA ARG A 7 13.82 -3.37 -9.08
C ARG A 7 13.19 -1.99 -8.96
N SER A 8 11.88 -1.88 -8.70
CA SER A 8 11.17 -0.59 -8.66
C SER A 8 11.76 0.41 -7.65
N ASN A 9 12.38 -0.08 -6.58
CA ASN A 9 13.00 0.76 -5.55
C ASN A 9 14.52 0.58 -5.43
N GLU A 10 15.14 -0.36 -6.17
CA GLU A 10 16.55 -0.76 -5.99
C GLU A 10 17.56 0.39 -6.17
N HIS A 11 17.27 1.33 -7.08
CA HIS A 11 18.13 2.51 -7.32
C HIS A 11 17.76 3.74 -6.47
N ARG A 12 16.64 3.70 -5.73
CA ARG A 12 16.22 4.74 -4.77
C ARG A 12 16.42 4.32 -3.31
N ARG A 13 16.62 3.03 -3.08
CA ARG A 13 16.94 2.41 -1.80
C ARG A 13 18.35 2.81 -1.41
N ASN A 14 18.45 3.63 -0.38
CA ASN A 14 19.72 3.85 0.24
C ASN A 14 19.99 2.65 1.15
N ALA A 15 20.95 1.80 0.79
CA ALA A 15 21.28 0.55 1.49
C ALA A 15 21.61 0.76 2.99
N SER A 16 21.93 2.01 3.38
CA SER A 16 22.18 2.43 4.76
C SER A 16 20.96 3.00 5.51
N ARG A 17 19.84 3.30 4.82
CA ARG A 17 18.65 3.98 5.39
C ARG A 17 17.42 3.09 5.44
N ASP A 18 17.22 2.27 4.41
CA ASP A 18 16.30 1.16 4.52
C ASP A 18 16.94 0.10 5.41
N ARG A 19 16.13 -0.70 6.09
CA ARG A 19 16.59 -1.86 6.86
C ARG A 19 17.24 -2.97 5.99
N GLY A 20 17.86 -2.61 4.87
CA GLY A 20 19.17 -3.08 4.41
C GLY A 20 19.38 -4.58 4.24
N ARG A 21 18.33 -5.38 4.10
CA ARG A 21 18.42 -6.79 3.75
C ARG A 21 17.28 -7.18 2.82
N ASP A 22 17.48 -8.30 2.14
CA ASP A 22 16.56 -9.06 1.28
C ASP A 22 15.19 -9.41 1.91
N GLU A 23 14.85 -8.85 3.09
CA GLU A 23 13.71 -9.17 3.94
C GLU A 23 12.51 -8.20 3.80
N ASN A 24 12.60 -7.15 2.97
CA ASN A 24 11.50 -6.18 2.80
C ASN A 24 10.41 -6.59 1.80
N ILE A 25 10.54 -7.75 1.16
CA ILE A 25 9.59 -8.24 0.15
C ILE A 25 8.14 -8.27 0.66
N LEU A 26 7.94 -8.53 1.95
CA LEU A 26 6.61 -8.57 2.54
C LEU A 26 6.03 -7.17 2.78
N ASN A 27 6.87 -6.18 3.08
CA ASN A 27 6.42 -4.79 3.18
C ASN A 27 6.03 -4.25 1.79
N ASP A 28 6.82 -4.57 0.76
CA ASP A 28 6.51 -4.23 -0.63
C ASP A 28 5.22 -4.91 -1.10
N LEU A 29 5.03 -6.19 -0.76
CA LEU A 29 3.80 -6.93 -1.03
C LEU A 29 2.60 -6.29 -0.33
N MET A 30 2.74 -5.88 0.93
CA MET A 30 1.66 -5.17 1.63
C MET A 30 1.32 -3.84 0.96
N GLY A 31 2.32 -3.09 0.50
CA GLY A 31 2.11 -1.89 -0.32
C GLY A 31 1.27 -2.18 -1.56
N SER A 32 1.67 -3.18 -2.34
CA SER A 32 0.99 -3.61 -3.56
C SER A 32 -0.44 -4.10 -3.30
N ILE A 33 -0.68 -4.84 -2.22
CA ILE A 33 -2.02 -5.26 -1.79
C ILE A 33 -2.87 -4.03 -1.45
N GLY A 34 -2.30 -3.04 -0.76
CA GLY A 34 -2.95 -1.77 -0.48
C GLY A 34 -3.45 -1.09 -1.75
N GLU A 35 -2.57 -0.94 -2.75
CA GLU A 35 -2.90 -0.32 -4.03
C GLU A 35 -3.99 -1.08 -4.76
N LEU A 36 -3.90 -2.42 -4.84
CA LEU A 36 -4.91 -3.25 -5.48
C LEU A 36 -6.29 -3.12 -4.81
N VAL A 37 -6.34 -3.12 -3.48
CA VAL A 37 -7.59 -2.91 -2.73
C VAL A 37 -8.15 -1.52 -3.01
N ALA A 38 -7.30 -0.49 -3.05
CA ALA A 38 -7.72 0.87 -3.36
C ALA A 38 -8.28 1.01 -4.78
N ILE A 39 -7.62 0.40 -5.80
CA ILE A 39 -8.13 0.35 -7.19
C ILE A 39 -9.52 -0.27 -7.22
N LYS A 40 -9.71 -1.41 -6.53
CA LYS A 40 -11.00 -2.10 -6.48
C LYS A 40 -12.07 -1.26 -5.78
N TRP A 41 -11.73 -0.61 -4.67
CA TRP A 41 -12.65 0.23 -3.92
C TRP A 41 -13.11 1.45 -4.73
N PHE A 42 -12.18 2.11 -5.42
CA PHE A 42 -12.46 3.31 -6.21
C PHE A 42 -12.79 3.02 -7.68
N TYR A 43 -13.03 1.76 -8.05
CA TYR A 43 -13.15 1.34 -9.45
C TYR A 43 -14.19 2.13 -10.26
N GLN A 44 -15.31 2.52 -9.63
CA GLN A 44 -16.34 3.32 -10.29
C GLN A 44 -15.92 4.76 -10.60
N TYR A 45 -14.92 5.28 -9.89
CA TYR A 45 -14.41 6.64 -10.04
C TYR A 45 -13.17 6.73 -10.95
N LEU A 46 -12.73 5.60 -11.50
CA LEU A 46 -11.63 5.54 -12.45
C LEU A 46 -12.18 5.37 -13.88
N SER A 47 -11.74 6.22 -14.80
CA SER A 47 -11.94 5.99 -16.23
C SER A 47 -11.20 4.72 -16.68
N LYS A 48 -11.53 4.27 -17.90
CA LYS A 48 -10.83 3.12 -18.50
C LYS A 48 -9.32 3.35 -18.58
N ASN A 49 -8.89 4.58 -18.88
CA ASN A 49 -7.49 4.93 -18.98
C ASN A 49 -6.80 4.89 -17.61
N GLU A 50 -7.42 5.46 -16.58
CA GLU A 50 -6.84 5.45 -15.23
C GLU A 50 -6.76 4.04 -14.64
N LYS A 51 -7.75 3.17 -14.92
CA LYS A 51 -7.67 1.74 -14.53
C LYS A 51 -6.43 1.06 -15.09
N ILE A 52 -6.19 1.23 -16.39
CA ILE A 52 -5.03 0.67 -17.09
C ILE A 52 -3.74 1.30 -16.55
N ASN A 53 -3.72 2.62 -16.35
CA ASN A 53 -2.56 3.32 -15.82
C ASN A 53 -2.21 2.84 -14.41
N SER A 54 -3.18 2.74 -13.49
CA SER A 54 -2.94 2.27 -12.12
C SER A 54 -2.37 0.85 -12.08
N LEU A 55 -2.91 -0.07 -12.88
CA LEU A 55 -2.38 -1.44 -12.99
C LEU A 55 -0.96 -1.44 -13.59
N ASN A 56 -0.74 -0.70 -14.68
CA ASN A 56 0.58 -0.58 -15.29
C ASN A 56 1.62 -0.02 -14.32
N ASN A 57 1.28 1.00 -13.53
CA ASN A 57 2.21 1.61 -12.58
C ASN A 57 2.61 0.63 -11.47
N MET A 58 1.66 -0.15 -10.96
CA MET A 58 1.88 -1.16 -9.91
C MET A 58 2.84 -2.27 -10.37
N PHE A 59 2.82 -2.63 -11.66
CA PHE A 59 3.67 -3.68 -12.21
C PHE A 59 4.92 -3.18 -12.95
N SER A 60 5.03 -1.88 -13.24
CA SER A 60 6.16 -1.30 -13.96
C SER A 60 7.46 -1.32 -13.14
N LEU A 61 8.58 -1.66 -13.79
CA LEU A 61 9.93 -1.67 -13.20
C LEU A 61 10.45 -0.29 -12.73
N GLY A 62 9.68 0.79 -12.95
CA GLY A 62 10.10 2.17 -12.71
C GLY A 62 9.37 2.92 -11.60
N GLY A 63 8.30 2.35 -11.02
CA GLY A 63 7.54 2.92 -9.89
C GLY A 63 7.22 4.42 -10.01
N GLY A 64 6.04 4.76 -10.51
CA GLY A 64 5.52 6.12 -10.46
C GLY A 64 4.36 6.35 -11.41
N SER A 65 3.32 7.01 -10.93
CA SER A 65 2.20 7.45 -11.74
C SER A 65 2.62 8.55 -12.73
N LYS A 66 2.03 8.51 -13.94
CA LYS A 66 2.06 9.63 -14.91
C LYS A 66 1.50 10.93 -14.33
N HIS A 67 0.63 10.81 -13.34
CA HIS A 67 -0.02 11.92 -12.65
C HIS A 67 0.59 12.10 -11.26
N SER A 68 1.48 13.09 -11.14
CA SER A 68 1.69 13.83 -9.89
C SER A 68 1.87 12.96 -8.62
N TYR A 69 2.84 12.06 -8.60
CA TYR A 69 3.37 11.31 -7.43
C TYR A 69 2.40 10.47 -6.58
N ALA A 70 1.08 10.62 -6.72
CA ALA A 70 0.04 9.88 -6.01
C ALA A 70 -0.32 8.60 -6.74
N ASP A 71 -0.77 7.58 -6.02
CA ASP A 71 -0.96 6.24 -6.59
C ASP A 71 -2.20 6.16 -7.49
N LEU A 72 -3.27 6.92 -7.17
CA LEU A 72 -4.54 6.93 -7.92
C LEU A 72 -5.01 8.35 -8.25
N TYR A 73 -5.56 8.51 -9.44
CA TYR A 73 -6.32 9.70 -9.85
C TYR A 73 -7.76 9.32 -10.19
N LEU A 74 -8.70 9.82 -9.40
CA LEU A 74 -10.13 9.52 -9.47
C LEU A 74 -10.82 10.53 -10.41
N ASP A 75 -10.57 10.41 -11.70
CA ASP A 75 -11.01 11.34 -12.74
C ASP A 75 -12.53 11.40 -12.95
N ASN A 76 -13.25 10.32 -12.67
CA ASN A 76 -14.72 10.31 -12.70
C ASN A 76 -15.36 10.74 -11.36
N HIS A 77 -14.56 10.98 -10.31
CA HIS A 77 -15.11 11.56 -9.08
C HIS A 77 -15.47 13.04 -9.32
N PRO A 78 -16.62 13.56 -8.84
CA PRO A 78 -17.03 14.95 -9.08
C PRO A 78 -15.98 15.99 -8.66
N GLY A 79 -15.23 15.70 -7.61
CA GLY A 79 -14.15 16.53 -7.10
C GLY A 79 -12.76 16.28 -7.73
N GLN A 80 -12.63 15.35 -8.68
CA GLN A 80 -11.38 14.94 -9.33
C GLN A 80 -10.22 14.78 -8.32
N LEU A 81 -10.21 13.66 -7.60
CA LEU A 81 -9.35 13.48 -6.44
C LEU A 81 -8.09 12.67 -6.78
N SER A 82 -6.94 13.11 -6.28
CA SER A 82 -5.69 12.34 -6.23
C SER A 82 -5.52 11.71 -4.85
N VAL A 83 -5.24 10.41 -4.80
CA VAL A 83 -5.13 9.63 -3.56
C VAL A 83 -3.84 8.83 -3.54
N ASP A 84 -3.10 8.90 -2.44
CA ASP A 84 -1.89 8.10 -2.19
C ASP A 84 -2.23 6.96 -1.20
N VAL A 85 -1.76 5.75 -1.48
CA VAL A 85 -2.11 4.55 -0.73
C VAL A 85 -1.03 4.27 0.33
N LYS A 86 -1.46 3.99 1.56
CA LYS A 86 -0.57 3.67 2.67
C LYS A 86 -1.05 2.44 3.40
N THR A 87 -0.13 1.58 3.80
CA THR A 87 -0.45 0.38 4.57
C THR A 87 0.15 0.45 5.96
N PHE A 88 -0.56 -0.11 6.93
CA PHE A 88 -0.11 -0.27 8.30
C PHE A 88 -0.14 -1.75 8.66
N ASP A 89 1.06 -2.26 8.92
CA ASP A 89 1.27 -3.57 9.50
C ASP A 89 0.83 -3.55 10.96
N CYS A 90 -0.23 -4.29 11.25
CA CYS A 90 -0.84 -4.39 12.56
C CYS A 90 -0.02 -5.21 13.55
N SER A 91 1.30 -5.39 13.37
CA SER A 91 2.16 -6.08 14.32
C SER A 91 2.06 -5.46 15.73
N PRO A 92 2.07 -6.26 16.82
CA PRO A 92 1.83 -5.78 18.20
C PRO A 92 2.79 -4.69 18.69
N ASN A 93 4.00 -4.63 18.13
CA ASN A 93 5.01 -3.63 18.46
C ASN A 93 4.83 -2.29 17.73
N LYS A 94 3.95 -2.21 16.72
CA LYS A 94 3.68 -0.98 15.95
C LYS A 94 2.53 -0.21 16.60
N ARG A 95 2.84 0.98 17.12
CA ARG A 95 1.89 1.82 17.87
C ARG A 95 1.39 3.04 17.10
N PHE A 96 2.06 3.42 16.02
CA PHE A 96 1.80 4.63 15.27
C PHE A 96 1.56 4.33 13.80
N PHE A 97 0.50 4.89 13.24
CA PHE A 97 0.39 5.04 11.80
C PHE A 97 1.29 6.20 11.39
N ALA A 98 2.22 5.95 10.47
CA ALA A 98 3.27 6.90 10.11
C ALA A 98 3.26 7.16 8.60
N ILE A 99 3.36 8.44 8.23
CA ILE A 99 3.57 8.86 6.84
C ILE A 99 4.91 9.57 6.76
N ASN A 100 5.81 9.08 5.91
CA ASN A 100 7.13 9.66 5.71
C ASN A 100 7.01 11.14 5.29
N GLN A 101 7.74 12.03 5.98
CA GLN A 101 7.65 13.47 5.77
C GLN A 101 8.04 13.85 4.34
N MET A 102 9.14 13.31 3.81
CA MET A 102 9.60 13.64 2.46
C MET A 102 8.56 13.26 1.39
N LYS A 103 7.95 12.08 1.49
CA LYS A 103 6.87 11.66 0.58
C LYS A 103 5.62 12.54 0.75
N HIS A 104 5.22 12.87 1.98
CA HIS A 104 4.10 13.80 2.23
C HIS A 104 4.34 15.18 1.57
N MET A 105 5.55 15.73 1.72
CA MET A 105 5.89 17.02 1.11
C MET A 105 5.94 16.95 -0.43
N LYS A 106 6.42 15.84 -1.02
CA LYS A 106 6.39 15.65 -2.48
C LYS A 106 4.97 15.61 -3.05
N LEU A 107 4.00 15.19 -2.24
CA LEU A 107 2.59 15.11 -2.60
C LEU A 107 1.84 16.43 -2.39
N PHE A 108 2.49 17.49 -1.90
CA PHE A 108 1.88 18.79 -1.70
C PHE A 108 1.29 19.34 -3.01
N TRP A 109 0.07 19.88 -2.96
CA TRP A 109 -0.79 20.28 -4.10
C TRP A 109 -1.24 19.17 -5.06
N ASN A 110 -0.71 17.96 -4.92
CA ASN A 110 -0.88 16.87 -5.87
C ASN A 110 -1.67 15.68 -5.30
N CYS A 111 -2.05 15.76 -4.03
CA CYS A 111 -2.74 14.70 -3.30
C CYS A 111 -3.80 15.32 -2.39
N ASN A 112 -5.04 14.84 -2.53
CA ASN A 112 -6.16 15.28 -1.69
C ASN A 112 -6.20 14.51 -0.37
N GLY A 113 -5.71 13.27 -0.35
CA GLY A 113 -5.69 12.45 0.86
C GLY A 113 -5.11 11.06 0.64
N TYR A 114 -5.20 10.27 1.70
CA TYR A 114 -4.62 8.95 1.76
C TYR A 114 -5.71 7.88 1.86
N ALA A 115 -5.56 6.81 1.10
CA ALA A 115 -6.28 5.57 1.31
C ALA A 115 -5.42 4.64 2.17
N CYS A 116 -5.96 4.14 3.27
CA CYS A 116 -5.19 3.43 4.26
C CYS A 116 -5.67 1.99 4.44
N LEU A 117 -4.76 1.02 4.32
CA LEU A 117 -5.06 -0.39 4.60
C LEU A 117 -4.40 -0.82 5.92
N LEU A 118 -5.21 -1.23 6.88
CA LEU A 118 -4.77 -1.90 8.10
C LEU A 118 -4.74 -3.40 7.83
N LEU A 119 -3.55 -3.98 7.73
CA LEU A 119 -3.36 -5.38 7.37
C LEU A 119 -2.31 -6.01 8.27
N PRO A 120 -2.68 -6.91 9.19
CA PRO A 120 -1.71 -7.80 9.82
C PRO A 120 -1.07 -8.70 8.76
N ARG A 121 0.22 -9.01 8.97
CA ARG A 121 1.00 -9.85 8.05
C ARG A 121 0.31 -11.19 7.77
N LEU A 122 0.06 -11.46 6.49
CA LEU A 122 -0.57 -12.70 5.98
C LEU A 122 -1.98 -12.97 6.52
N SER A 123 -2.66 -11.97 7.11
CA SER A 123 -4.03 -12.14 7.60
C SER A 123 -5.01 -12.35 6.45
N HIS A 124 -6.06 -13.14 6.70
CA HIS A 124 -7.22 -13.24 5.82
C HIS A 124 -8.13 -12.00 5.88
N GLN A 125 -7.89 -11.10 6.83
CA GLN A 125 -8.67 -9.88 7.01
C GLN A 125 -7.80 -8.64 6.98
N ALA A 126 -8.38 -7.58 6.43
CA ALA A 126 -7.83 -6.25 6.40
C ALA A 126 -8.95 -5.24 6.60
N VAL A 127 -8.62 -4.05 7.10
CA VAL A 127 -9.56 -2.93 7.14
C VAL A 127 -9.09 -1.83 6.23
N PHE A 128 -9.98 -1.39 5.36
CA PHE A 128 -9.73 -0.30 4.44
C PHE A 128 -10.39 0.98 4.96
N ILE A 129 -9.59 2.02 5.15
CA ILE A 129 -10.03 3.37 5.49
C ILE A 129 -9.87 4.19 4.20
N PRO A 130 -10.97 4.51 3.51
CA PRO A 130 -10.90 4.98 2.13
C PRO A 130 -10.29 6.38 2.02
N PHE A 131 -10.43 7.23 3.04
CA PHE A 131 -9.95 8.61 2.92
C PHE A 131 -9.51 9.22 4.24
N VAL A 132 -8.26 9.67 4.26
CA VAL A 132 -7.65 10.49 5.31
C VAL A 132 -7.16 11.79 4.65
N PRO A 133 -7.74 12.96 4.97
CA PRO A 133 -7.38 14.21 4.30
C PRO A 133 -5.89 14.53 4.41
N TYR A 134 -5.29 15.03 3.33
CA TYR A 134 -3.88 15.44 3.34
C TYR A 134 -3.61 16.47 4.45
N SER A 135 -4.50 17.45 4.59
CA SER A 135 -4.40 18.53 5.56
C SER A 135 -4.47 18.04 7.01
N ASP A 136 -5.07 16.88 7.27
CA ASP A 136 -5.08 16.29 8.61
C ASP A 136 -3.77 15.61 8.95
N VAL A 137 -3.14 14.94 7.98
CA VAL A 137 -1.79 14.36 8.15
C VAL A 137 -0.78 15.44 8.51
N SER A 138 -0.89 16.63 7.92
CA SER A 138 -0.02 17.77 8.25
C SER A 138 -0.15 18.26 9.72
N LYS A 139 -1.23 17.88 10.42
CA LYS A 139 -1.47 18.19 11.85
C LYS A 139 -1.02 17.07 12.78
N TRP A 140 -0.63 15.92 12.24
CA TRP A 140 -0.11 14.82 13.04
C TRP A 140 1.26 15.16 13.60
N GLU A 141 1.71 14.35 14.55
CA GLU A 141 2.94 14.66 15.25
C GLU A 141 4.18 14.31 14.42
N LEU A 142 5.00 15.31 14.10
CA LEU A 142 6.25 15.09 13.39
C LEU A 142 7.30 14.54 14.35
N ARG A 143 7.71 13.28 14.15
CA ARG A 143 8.72 12.60 14.97
C ARG A 143 9.61 11.70 14.11
N SER A 144 10.84 11.51 14.54
CA SER A 144 11.73 10.45 14.04
C SER A 144 11.53 9.20 14.90
N LEU A 145 11.02 8.12 14.30
CA LEU A 145 10.83 6.84 15.00
C LEU A 145 12.14 6.04 14.96
N GLY A 146 12.99 6.21 15.98
CA GLY A 146 14.27 5.51 16.14
C GLY A 146 15.51 6.33 15.74
N GLY A 147 16.70 5.73 15.83
CA GLY A 147 17.98 6.40 15.55
C GLY A 147 18.37 6.51 14.08
N TYR A 148 17.71 5.75 13.20
CA TYR A 148 17.98 5.69 11.77
C TYR A 148 16.65 5.66 11.02
N GLY A 149 16.15 6.83 10.62
CA GLY A 149 14.90 6.96 9.87
C GLY A 149 14.58 8.42 9.57
N ASP A 150 14.02 8.68 8.39
CA ASP A 150 13.52 10.01 8.06
C ASP A 150 12.34 10.37 8.99
N PRO A 151 12.16 11.66 9.34
CA PRO A 151 11.00 12.09 10.10
C PRO A 151 9.69 11.66 9.41
N SER A 152 8.68 11.42 10.23
CA SER A 152 7.35 11.04 9.77
C SER A 152 6.27 11.78 10.55
N TYR A 153 5.13 11.97 9.90
CA TYR A 153 3.89 12.40 10.55
C TYR A 153 3.25 11.20 11.21
N ASN A 154 3.05 11.26 12.53
CA ASN A 154 2.65 10.13 13.36
C ASN A 154 1.35 10.40 14.10
N ILE A 155 0.51 9.38 14.15
CA ILE A 155 -0.69 9.35 14.97
C ILE A 155 -0.79 7.98 15.67
N PRO A 156 -1.12 7.91 16.97
CA PRO A 156 -1.36 6.63 17.64
C PRO A 156 -2.45 5.85 16.90
N ILE A 157 -2.25 4.55 16.67
CA ILE A 157 -3.17 3.74 15.86
C ILE A 157 -4.60 3.72 16.43
N SER A 158 -4.74 3.76 17.76
CA SER A 158 -6.04 3.87 18.43
C SER A 158 -6.75 5.19 18.10
N LYS A 159 -6.00 6.30 18.04
CA LYS A 159 -6.52 7.62 17.67
C LYS A 159 -6.87 7.67 16.17
N PHE A 160 -6.01 7.09 15.32
CA PHE A 160 -6.26 6.98 13.89
C PHE A 160 -7.58 6.26 13.58
N ILE A 161 -7.80 5.08 14.15
CA ILE A 161 -9.04 4.32 14.00
C ILE A 161 -10.25 5.14 14.45
N LYS A 162 -10.16 5.75 15.64
CA LYS A 162 -11.24 6.56 16.19
C LYS A 162 -11.62 7.74 15.29
N MET A 163 -10.65 8.34 14.61
CA MET A 163 -10.87 9.51 13.77
C MET A 163 -11.38 9.18 12.37
N TYR A 164 -10.86 8.11 11.76
CA TYR A 164 -11.03 7.87 10.32
C TYR A 164 -11.83 6.61 9.98
N SER A 165 -12.09 5.72 10.94
CA SER A 165 -12.97 4.59 10.68
C SER A 165 -14.43 4.94 10.93
N SER A 166 -15.30 4.51 10.02
CA SER A 166 -16.75 4.51 10.20
C SER A 166 -17.24 3.36 11.10
N GLU A 167 -16.39 2.37 11.36
CA GLU A 167 -16.74 1.15 12.07
C GLU A 167 -15.87 0.97 13.31
N LYS A 168 -16.36 0.16 14.25
CA LYS A 168 -15.60 -0.19 15.44
C LYS A 168 -14.54 -1.23 15.07
N ILE A 169 -13.31 -0.79 14.85
CA ILE A 169 -12.16 -1.68 14.58
C ILE A 169 -11.42 -2.01 15.88
N SER A 170 -11.14 -3.29 16.10
CA SER A 170 -10.20 -3.77 17.12
C SER A 170 -8.91 -4.28 16.46
N ILE A 171 -7.79 -3.63 16.74
CA ILE A 171 -6.47 -4.08 16.25
C ILE A 171 -6.14 -5.48 16.78
N ASN A 172 -6.51 -5.79 18.02
CA ASN A 172 -6.26 -7.10 18.61
C ASN A 172 -7.06 -8.20 17.90
N GLU A 173 -8.29 -7.90 17.49
CA GLU A 173 -9.07 -8.84 16.68
C GLU A 173 -8.39 -9.04 15.32
N LEU A 174 -8.02 -7.96 14.62
CA LEU A 174 -7.27 -8.06 13.36
C LEU A 174 -6.01 -8.91 13.49
N GLN A 175 -5.24 -8.75 14.57
CA GLN A 175 -4.02 -9.52 14.86
C GLN A 175 -4.26 -11.01 15.12
N THR A 176 -5.45 -11.38 15.60
CA THR A 176 -5.78 -12.77 16.01
C THR A 176 -6.56 -13.52 14.94
N PHE A 177 -6.92 -12.87 13.84
CA PHE A 177 -7.54 -13.54 12.69
C PHE A 177 -6.64 -14.61 12.09
N SER A 178 -7.27 -15.58 11.44
CA SER A 178 -6.56 -16.64 10.71
C SER A 178 -5.61 -16.04 9.69
N CYS A 179 -4.35 -16.48 9.72
CA CYS A 179 -3.34 -16.13 8.75
C CYS A 179 -3.10 -17.27 7.77
N TYR A 180 -2.66 -16.94 6.56
CA TYR A 180 -2.13 -17.91 5.62
C TYR A 180 -0.88 -18.57 6.22
N LYS A 181 -0.84 -19.90 6.23
CA LYS A 181 0.40 -20.63 6.51
C LYS A 181 1.30 -20.57 5.26
N GLU A 182 2.62 -20.55 5.46
CA GLU A 182 3.56 -20.54 4.34
C GLU A 182 3.39 -21.73 3.39
N SER A 183 3.00 -22.90 3.93
CA SER A 183 2.64 -24.09 3.15
C SER A 183 1.48 -23.81 2.18
N ASP A 184 0.48 -23.07 2.65
CA ASP A 184 -0.75 -22.79 1.89
C ASP A 184 -0.45 -21.79 0.78
N ILE A 185 0.44 -20.83 1.03
CA ILE A 185 0.89 -19.86 0.02
C ILE A 185 1.62 -20.58 -1.13
N LYS A 186 2.57 -21.47 -0.81
CA LYS A 186 3.30 -22.24 -1.83
C LYS A 186 2.35 -23.09 -2.68
N ASN A 187 1.41 -23.78 -2.04
CA ASN A 187 0.42 -24.61 -2.73
C ASN A 187 -0.54 -23.79 -3.60
N LYS A 188 -0.92 -22.59 -3.17
CA LYS A 188 -1.76 -21.68 -3.98
C LYS A 188 -1.01 -21.11 -5.18
N LEU A 189 0.27 -20.78 -5.04
CA LEU A 189 1.09 -20.28 -6.15
C LEU A 189 1.40 -21.35 -7.21
N SER A 190 1.44 -22.62 -6.82
CA SER A 190 1.56 -23.75 -7.76
C SER A 190 0.22 -24.18 -8.35
N ASN A 191 -0.91 -23.67 -7.85
CA ASN A 191 -2.24 -23.98 -8.35
C ASN A 191 -2.53 -23.15 -9.62
N TYR A 192 -2.66 -23.86 -10.73
CA TYR A 192 -2.91 -23.26 -12.05
C TYR A 192 -4.20 -22.42 -12.11
N GLU A 193 -5.26 -22.80 -11.40
CA GLU A 193 -6.50 -22.04 -11.35
C GLU A 193 -6.33 -20.72 -10.57
N THR A 194 -5.56 -20.73 -9.49
CA THR A 194 -5.23 -19.51 -8.74
C THR A 194 -4.42 -18.55 -9.60
N THR A 195 -3.40 -19.06 -10.31
CA THR A 195 -2.58 -18.28 -11.24
C THR A 195 -3.42 -17.72 -12.39
N ARG A 196 -4.29 -18.55 -13.00
CA ARG A 196 -5.20 -18.11 -14.06
C ARG A 196 -6.16 -17.02 -13.58
N ASN A 197 -6.76 -17.18 -12.40
CA ASN A 197 -7.66 -16.18 -11.84
C ASN A 197 -6.92 -14.87 -11.58
N PHE A 198 -5.69 -14.92 -11.04
CA PHE A 198 -4.87 -13.73 -10.88
C PHE A 198 -4.54 -13.07 -12.23
N LEU A 199 -4.12 -13.83 -13.24
CA LEU A 199 -3.84 -13.31 -14.58
C LEU A 199 -5.09 -12.81 -15.31
N SER A 200 -6.27 -13.31 -14.98
CA SER A 200 -7.52 -12.76 -15.51
C SER A 200 -7.84 -11.37 -14.95
N LEU A 201 -7.36 -11.09 -13.72
CA LEU A 201 -7.54 -9.80 -13.06
C LEU A 201 -6.42 -8.81 -13.42
N CYS A 202 -5.21 -9.33 -13.63
CA CYS A 202 -4.00 -8.57 -13.92
C CYS A 202 -3.23 -9.27 -15.06
N PRO A 203 -3.71 -9.24 -16.31
CA PRO A 203 -3.05 -9.90 -17.43
C PRO A 203 -1.63 -9.36 -17.68
N GLU A 204 -1.37 -8.11 -17.28
CA GLU A 204 -0.06 -7.49 -17.30
C GLU A 204 0.92 -8.21 -16.37
N ALA A 205 0.48 -8.95 -15.35
CA ALA A 205 1.40 -9.67 -14.49
C ALA A 205 2.00 -10.93 -15.14
N ASP A 206 1.57 -11.31 -16.35
CA ASP A 206 2.08 -12.51 -17.03
C ASP A 206 3.59 -12.41 -17.31
N PHE A 207 4.09 -11.22 -17.68
CA PHE A 207 5.54 -11.00 -17.89
C PHE A 207 6.36 -11.19 -16.61
N LEU A 208 5.74 -11.10 -15.42
CA LEU A 208 6.40 -11.33 -14.13
C LEU A 208 6.49 -12.81 -13.76
N LEU A 209 5.64 -13.65 -14.36
CA LEU A 209 5.55 -15.08 -14.09
C LEU A 209 6.32 -15.93 -15.09
N ILE A 210 6.76 -15.35 -16.22
CA ILE A 210 7.72 -15.98 -17.13
C ILE A 210 9.02 -16.19 -16.34
N LYS A 211 9.31 -17.46 -16.01
CA LYS A 211 10.60 -17.87 -15.47
C LYS A 211 11.67 -17.63 -16.55
N HIS A 212 12.57 -16.69 -16.29
CA HIS A 212 13.91 -16.71 -16.90
C HIS A 212 14.79 -17.71 -16.14
#